data_AF-A0A1B0BFL8-F1
#
_entry.id   AF-A0A1B0BFL8-F1
#
_cell.length_a   1.000
_cell.length_b   1.000
_cell.length_c   1.000
_cell.angle_alpha   90.00
_cell.angle_beta   90.00
_cell.angle_gamma   90.00
#
_symmetry.space_group_name_H-M   'P 1'
#
loop_
_entity.id
_entity.type
_entity.pdbx_description
1 polymer ?
#
loop_
_entity_poly.entity_id
_entity_poly.type
_entity_poly.pdbx_seq_one_letter_code
_entity_poly.pdbx_strand_id
1 'polypeptide(L)'
;MTPKEREKAVRENHQALAPTEGQTFADPNEKVCHCFIAFFNKSVAYINKLDGRKIIPIRHGATNGESFLQEAADVCKEFVSRDPRFTVLALSAATS
;
A
#
# COMPACT_ATOMS: atom_id res chain seq x y z
N MET A 1 -3.79 -21.38 11.30
CA MET A 1 -3.25 -20.10 11.78
C MET A 1 -4.37 -19.08 11.93
N THR A 2 -4.61 -18.61 13.16
CA THR A 2 -5.61 -17.60 13.49
C THR A 2 -5.20 -16.21 12.93
N PRO A 3 -6.13 -15.24 12.82
CA PRO A 3 -5.79 -13.88 12.42
C PRO A 3 -4.70 -13.24 13.30
N LYS A 4 -4.75 -13.46 14.62
CA LYS A 4 -3.77 -12.95 15.58
C LYS A 4 -2.39 -13.58 15.40
N GLU A 5 -2.33 -14.88 15.13
CA GLU A 5 -1.07 -15.57 14.83
C GLU A 5 -0.43 -15.04 13.54
N ARG A 6 -1.24 -14.74 12.50
CA ARG A 6 -0.74 -14.13 11.26
C ARG A 6 -0.20 -12.73 11.49
N GLU A 7 -0.91 -11.90 12.27
CA GLU A 7 -0.45 -10.55 12.64
C GLU A 7 0.88 -10.59 13.37
N LYS A 8 1.01 -11.48 14.36
CA LYS A 8 2.26 -11.69 15.10
C LYS A 8 3.41 -12.06 14.17
N ALA A 9 3.21 -13.05 13.30
CA ALA A 9 4.23 -13.50 12.35
C ALA A 9 4.67 -12.37 11.39
N VAL A 10 3.73 -11.58 10.87
CA VAL A 10 4.05 -10.43 9.99
C VAL A 10 4.85 -9.38 10.75
N ARG A 11 4.47 -9.06 11.99
CA ARG A 11 5.19 -8.08 12.81
C ARG A 11 6.62 -8.53 13.12
N GLU A 12 6.80 -9.78 13.51
CA GLU A 12 8.12 -10.34 13.83
C GLU A 12 9.03 -10.35 12.61
N ASN A 13 8.52 -10.77 11.45
CA ASN A 13 9.26 -10.72 10.19
C ASN A 13 9.63 -9.28 9.81
N HIS A 14 8.69 -8.34 9.91
CA HIS A 14 8.96 -6.93 9.61
C HIS A 14 10.06 -6.34 10.51
N GLN A 15 9.99 -6.59 11.82
CA GLN A 15 10.97 -6.09 12.79
C GLN A 15 12.36 -6.71 12.57
N ALA A 16 12.44 -7.95 12.10
CA ALA A 16 13.71 -8.60 11.79
C ALA A 16 14.39 -8.05 10.53
N LEU A 17 13.61 -7.63 9.52
CA LEU A 17 14.12 -7.15 8.23
C LEU A 17 14.37 -5.64 8.19
N ALA A 18 13.56 -4.85 8.90
CA ALA A 18 13.66 -3.39 8.87
C ALA A 18 15.05 -2.81 9.19
N PRO A 19 15.85 -3.37 10.12
CA PRO A 19 17.20 -2.85 10.42
C PRO A 19 18.27 -3.28 9.41
N THR A 20 18.03 -4.34 8.62
CA THR A 20 19.06 -5.01 7.81
C THR A 20 18.85 -4.86 6.31
N GLU A 21 17.64 -4.53 5.87
CA GLU A 21 17.30 -4.31 4.46
C GLU A 21 17.17 -2.82 4.12
N GLY A 22 17.25 -2.50 2.82
CA GLY A 22 17.12 -1.15 2.30
C GLY A 22 18.45 -0.39 2.16
N GLN A 23 18.38 0.78 1.54
CA GLN A 23 19.55 1.62 1.27
C GLN A 23 19.72 2.75 2.32
N THR A 24 18.80 2.84 3.28
CA THR A 24 18.73 3.90 4.29
C THR A 24 18.75 3.31 5.69
N PHE A 25 19.29 4.05 6.66
CA PHE A 25 19.28 3.66 8.06
C PHE A 25 17.86 3.77 8.66
N ALA A 26 17.45 2.79 9.46
CA ALA A 26 16.20 2.81 10.21
C ALA A 26 16.45 3.30 11.65
N ASP A 27 15.98 4.51 11.98
CA ASP A 27 16.02 5.03 13.35
C ASP A 27 14.70 4.71 14.09
N PRO A 28 14.73 3.90 15.17
CA PRO A 28 13.53 3.57 15.93
C PRO A 28 12.91 4.76 16.68
N ASN A 29 13.64 5.87 16.82
CA ASN A 29 13.16 7.08 17.48
C ASN A 29 12.61 8.13 16.49
N GLU A 30 12.75 7.89 15.19
CA GLU A 30 12.26 8.82 14.17
C GLU A 30 10.72 8.87 14.18
N LYS A 31 10.19 10.10 14.13
CA LYS A 31 8.75 10.31 14.00
C LYS A 31 8.30 9.98 12.57
N VAL A 32 7.63 8.84 12.42
CA VAL A 32 7.08 8.41 11.13
C VAL A 32 5.89 9.30 10.73
N CYS A 33 6.03 10.02 9.61
CA CYS A 33 4.96 10.84 9.02
C CYS A 33 4.38 10.26 7.72
N HIS A 34 4.95 9.17 7.22
CA HIS A 34 4.50 8.48 6.01
C HIS A 34 3.59 7.28 6.35
N CYS A 35 2.68 6.95 5.44
CA CYS A 35 1.82 5.77 5.55
C CYS A 35 1.73 5.04 4.22
N PHE A 36 1.67 3.71 4.26
CA PHE A 36 1.31 2.90 3.11
C PHE A 36 -0.21 2.81 2.99
N ILE A 37 -0.70 2.96 1.76
CA ILE A 37 -2.08 2.65 1.36
C ILE A 37 -2.04 1.67 0.21
N ALA A 38 -3.08 0.85 0.06
CA ALA A 38 -3.18 -0.13 -1.01
C ALA A 38 -4.45 0.10 -1.84
N PHE A 39 -4.29 0.12 -3.16
CA PHE A 39 -5.41 0.08 -4.09
C PHE A 39 -5.58 -1.34 -4.63
N PHE A 40 -6.82 -1.80 -4.77
CA PHE A 40 -7.12 -3.10 -5.35
C PHE A 40 -8.47 -3.11 -6.06
N ASN A 41 -8.61 -4.00 -7.05
CA ASN A 41 -9.88 -4.32 -7.69
C ASN A 41 -10.31 -5.72 -7.26
N LYS A 42 -11.44 -5.82 -6.54
CA LYS A 42 -12.07 -7.10 -6.19
C LYS A 42 -13.42 -7.16 -6.90
N SER A 43 -13.63 -8.21 -7.68
CA SER A 43 -14.90 -8.52 -8.36
C SER A 43 -15.29 -7.60 -9.53
N VAL A 44 -14.32 -6.92 -10.17
CA VAL A 44 -14.49 -6.21 -11.47
C VAL A 44 -15.58 -5.14 -11.44
N ALA A 45 -15.44 -4.14 -10.58
CA ALA A 45 -16.38 -3.02 -10.61
C ALA A 45 -15.82 -1.69 -10.11
N TYR A 46 -15.01 -1.69 -9.04
CA TYR A 46 -14.57 -0.45 -8.38
C TYR A 46 -13.15 -0.56 -7.82
N ILE A 47 -12.44 0.58 -7.78
CA ILE A 47 -11.14 0.67 -7.11
C ILE A 47 -11.44 0.80 -5.63
N ASN A 48 -10.82 -0.05 -4.82
CA ASN A 48 -10.94 0.00 -3.38
C ASN A 48 -9.60 0.39 -2.79
N LYS A 49 -9.61 1.37 -1.90
CA LYS A 49 -8.44 1.84 -1.15
C LYS A 49 -8.51 1.35 0.28
N LEU A 50 -7.45 0.69 0.73
CA LEU A 50 -7.19 0.37 2.13
C LEU A 50 -6.20 1.40 2.69
N ASP A 51 -6.61 2.07 3.75
CA ASP A 51 -5.76 2.96 4.55
C ASP A 51 -5.87 2.47 6.00
N GLY A 52 -4.74 2.06 6.60
CA GLY A 52 -4.71 1.51 7.96
C GLY A 52 -5.19 2.47 9.04
N ARG A 53 -5.36 3.75 8.71
CA ARG A 53 -5.92 4.78 9.61
C ARG A 53 -7.45 4.90 9.48
N LYS A 54 -8.07 4.13 8.59
CA LYS A 54 -9.52 4.13 8.31
C LYS A 54 -10.12 2.79 8.74
N ILE A 55 -11.38 2.85 9.19
CA ILE A 55 -12.10 1.67 9.71
C ILE A 55 -12.69 0.82 8.58
N ILE A 56 -12.96 1.43 7.42
CA ILE A 56 -13.55 0.76 6.25
C ILE A 56 -12.78 1.11 4.97
N PRO A 57 -12.80 0.23 3.96
CA PRO A 57 -12.28 0.55 2.63
C PRO A 57 -12.98 1.76 2.01
N ILE A 58 -12.23 2.56 1.26
CA ILE A 58 -12.76 3.71 0.54
C ILE A 58 -12.89 3.34 -0.94
N ARG A 59 -14.07 3.51 -1.52
CA ARG A 59 -14.33 3.23 -2.93
C ARG A 59 -13.98 4.43 -3.81
N HIS A 60 -13.31 4.18 -4.93
CA HIS A 60 -12.93 5.15 -5.94
C HIS A 60 -13.34 4.62 -7.32
N GLY A 61 -14.10 5.39 -8.11
CA GLY A 61 -14.35 5.14 -9.53
C GLY A 61 -14.85 3.75 -9.95
N ALA A 62 -15.26 3.60 -11.20
CA ALA A 62 -15.42 2.29 -11.81
C ALA A 62 -14.08 1.83 -12.41
N THR A 63 -13.85 0.52 -12.49
CA THR A 63 -12.59 -0.05 -13.03
C THR A 63 -12.77 -1.50 -13.48
N ASN A 64 -11.88 -1.98 -14.34
CA ASN A 64 -11.76 -3.39 -14.70
C ASN A 64 -10.29 -3.86 -14.62
N GLY A 65 -10.02 -5.13 -14.96
CA GLY A 65 -8.68 -5.70 -14.85
C GLY A 65 -7.62 -5.03 -15.76
N GLU A 66 -8.04 -4.51 -16.91
CA GLU A 66 -7.16 -3.89 -17.91
C GLU A 66 -6.88 -2.42 -17.58
N SER A 67 -7.89 -1.68 -17.11
CA SER A 67 -7.78 -0.24 -16.84
C SER A 67 -7.32 0.09 -15.41
N PHE A 68 -7.31 -0.90 -14.50
CA PHE A 68 -7.04 -0.71 -13.08
C PHE A 68 -5.76 0.08 -12.77
N LEU A 69 -4.63 -0.26 -13.41
CA LEU A 69 -3.36 0.40 -13.14
C LEU A 69 -3.43 1.89 -13.47
N GLN A 70 -4.03 2.24 -14.61
CA GLN A 70 -4.16 3.62 -15.07
C GLN A 70 -5.09 4.42 -14.16
N GLU A 71 -6.26 3.88 -13.84
CA GLU A 71 -7.24 4.60 -13.02
C GLU A 71 -6.77 4.71 -11.56
N ALA A 72 -6.08 3.70 -11.01
CA ALA A 72 -5.46 3.80 -9.69
C ALA A 72 -4.35 4.86 -9.67
N ALA A 73 -3.56 4.97 -10.75
CA ALA A 73 -2.56 6.03 -10.90
C ALA A 73 -3.21 7.43 -10.97
N ASP A 74 -4.39 7.57 -11.59
CA ASP A 74 -5.13 8.82 -11.60
C ASP A 74 -5.61 9.22 -10.20
N VAL A 75 -6.07 8.26 -9.39
CA VAL A 75 -6.38 8.51 -7.97
C VAL A 75 -5.12 8.94 -7.20
N CYS A 76 -3.96 8.36 -7.50
CA CYS A 76 -2.68 8.77 -6.88
C CYS A 76 -2.32 10.24 -7.17
N LYS A 77 -2.67 10.79 -8.34
CA LYS A 77 -2.38 12.20 -8.70
C LYS A 77 -3.00 13.19 -7.72
N GLU A 78 -4.13 12.86 -7.10
CA GLU A 78 -4.76 13.70 -6.07
C GLU A 78 -3.93 13.81 -4.78
N PHE A 79 -3.09 12.80 -4.48
CA PHE A 79 -2.20 12.81 -3.33
C PHE A 79 -0.90 13.52 -3.64
N VAL A 80 -0.34 13.26 -4.82
CA VAL A 80 0.90 13.89 -5.31
C VAL A 80 0.73 15.41 -5.42
N SER A 81 -0.44 15.89 -5.84
CA SER A 81 -0.72 17.33 -5.92
C SER A 81 -0.74 18.04 -4.55
N ARG A 82 -0.92 17.30 -3.45
CA ARG A 82 -0.92 17.83 -2.07
C ARG A 82 0.45 17.77 -1.43
N ASP A 83 1.22 16.73 -1.70
CA ASP A 83 2.59 16.54 -1.21
C ASP A 83 3.41 15.76 -2.25
N PRO A 84 4.53 16.32 -2.75
CA PRO A 84 5.36 15.65 -3.74
C PRO A 84 6.17 14.47 -3.18
N ARG A 85 6.24 14.28 -1.85
CA ARG A 85 6.95 13.15 -1.22
C ARG A 85 6.12 11.87 -1.29
N PHE A 86 6.07 11.28 -2.46
CA PHE A 86 5.22 10.14 -2.76
C PHE A 86 5.98 9.05 -3.52
N THR A 87 5.70 7.79 -3.17
CA THR A 87 6.25 6.61 -3.84
C THR A 87 5.10 5.69 -4.20
N VAL A 88 5.10 5.19 -5.45
CA VAL A 88 4.13 4.21 -5.93
C VAL A 88 4.86 2.94 -6.32
N LEU A 89 4.32 1.81 -5.89
CA LEU A 89 4.75 0.48 -6.30
C LEU A 89 3.55 -0.25 -6.92
N ALA A 90 3.77 -0.88 -8.07
CA ALA A 90 2.78 -1.72 -8.72
C ALA A 90 3.19 -3.19 -8.57
N LEU A 91 2.25 -4.04 -8.13
CA LEU A 91 2.44 -5.49 -8.15
C LEU A 91 2.05 -6.02 -9.53
N SER A 92 3.05 -6.33 -10.36
CA SER A 92 2.86 -6.88 -11.70
C SER A 92 3.21 -8.36 -11.76
N ALA A 93 2.72 -9.07 -12.77
CA ALA A 93 3.26 -10.38 -13.11
C ALA A 93 4.76 -10.25 -13.44
N ALA A 94 5.56 -11.21 -12.99
CA ALA A 94 6.96 -11.28 -13.36
C ALA A 94 7.06 -11.66 -14.85
N THR A 95 7.87 -10.94 -15.61
CA THR A 95 8.30 -11.38 -16.93
C THR A 95 9.36 -12.46 -16.74
N SER A 96 9.04 -13.69 -17.14
CA SER A 96 9.98 -14.82 -17.17
C SER A 96 11.07 -14.64 -18.21
#